data_AF-A0A7G4RD74-F1
#
_entry.id   AF-A0A7G4RD74-F1
#
_cell.length_a   1.000
_cell.length_b   1.000
_cell.length_c   1.000
_cell.angle_alpha   90.00
_cell.angle_beta   90.00
_cell.angle_gamma   90.00
#
_symmetry.space_group_name_H-M   'P 1'
#
loop_
_entity.id
_entity.type
_entity.pdbx_description
1 polymer ?
#
loop_
_entity_poly.entity_id
_entity_poly.type
_entity_poly.pdbx_seq_one_letter_code
_entity_poly.pdbx_strand_id
1 'polypeptide(L)'
;MRNRTAAQNFLTRVEQFITPQSNPQIMKQLFSALGLNELTTTNEEYKFFIQTIKKRAIDLNPLISKIKEGILNNESVCRLLAYIEKHELINDAELQNAASTIQLQINLLCLLEAITITMANSNDFAHDMYNHMMKQRGSGPTGNPFYNLLIGIPSRATLFERLKLISIDPGVTSIIFHRLMETNPETPEDLQDFVNQKHLSGWNADIELANMDVASTSTLPAMAVNILEAVWEDATGHNKNTSGMLNAQAGLGLIGLMEEKEYTTSFKLAETTLPQGTTIASDLSYSLIPELKVDNSVKKVSQFHIDKEWMNLYNSWNLLFVIANIDPVFVPIKLLIPSVFSAEASNYKETRVLALFLVANLFLNEQTSSNPLFTNNYFFQNGTAILKKWGEINKNHSNELLQQLSPQKGNDSQVLYNQVLGEHPTVNFGLKLLSYFQDSHQFRLTKKAKENTLNNYSFFLGNAESRNPVKPVNLDTPKPVLG
;
A
#
# COMPACT_ATOMS: atom_id res chain seq x y z
N MET A 1 12.02 27.54 -0.98
CA MET A 1 13.27 27.71 -0.21
C MET A 1 13.03 27.87 1.30
N ARG A 2 12.26 28.85 1.79
CA ARG A 2 12.07 29.07 3.26
C ARG A 2 11.53 27.86 4.05
N ASN A 3 10.59 27.09 3.50
CA ASN A 3 10.06 25.90 4.19
C ASN A 3 11.11 24.78 4.28
N ARG A 4 11.83 24.52 3.18
CA ARG A 4 12.88 23.49 3.15
C ARG A 4 13.97 23.74 4.19
N THR A 5 14.41 24.99 4.36
CA THR A 5 15.40 25.34 5.39
C THR A 5 14.87 25.09 6.81
N ALA A 6 13.63 25.50 7.12
CA ALA A 6 13.06 25.27 8.45
C ALA A 6 12.83 23.76 8.73
N ALA A 7 12.33 23.00 7.75
CA ALA A 7 12.20 21.56 7.87
C ALA A 7 13.56 20.87 8.07
N GLN A 8 14.59 21.31 7.35
CA GLN A 8 15.95 20.82 7.51
C GLN A 8 16.49 21.10 8.92
N ASN A 9 16.25 22.30 9.47
CA ASN A 9 16.66 22.63 10.84
C ASN A 9 16.01 21.69 11.87
N PHE A 10 14.71 21.44 11.75
CA PHE A 10 14.01 20.48 12.61
C PHE A 10 14.61 19.09 12.53
N LEU A 11 14.85 18.57 11.32
CA LEU A 11 15.45 17.25 11.13
C LEU A 11 16.88 17.18 11.70
N THR A 12 17.67 18.24 11.55
CA THR A 12 19.00 18.32 12.17
C THR A 12 18.92 18.29 13.70
N ARG A 13 17.91 18.91 14.32
CA ARG A 13 17.67 18.82 15.77
C ARG A 13 17.33 17.38 16.18
N VAL A 14 16.45 16.70 15.43
CA VAL A 14 16.12 15.29 15.69
C VAL A 14 17.36 14.40 15.58
N GLU A 15 18.23 14.65 14.60
CA GLU A 15 19.47 13.88 14.39
C GLU A 15 20.43 13.92 15.58
N GLN A 16 20.38 14.95 16.43
CA GLN A 16 21.22 15.05 17.63
C GLN A 16 20.86 14.00 18.71
N PHE A 17 19.65 13.45 18.65
CA PHE A 17 19.13 12.53 19.66
C PHE A 17 19.10 11.07 19.21
N ILE A 18 19.60 10.76 18.01
CA ILE A 18 19.61 9.40 17.46
C ILE A 18 21.04 8.91 17.22
N THR A 19 21.21 7.60 17.26
CA THR A 19 22.46 6.93 16.87
C THR A 19 22.32 6.42 15.44
N PRO A 20 23.21 6.78 14.50
CA PRO A 20 23.15 6.37 13.10
C PRO A 20 23.69 4.95 12.87
N GLN A 21 23.47 4.05 13.82
CA GLN A 21 23.87 2.65 13.75
C GLN A 21 22.69 1.75 14.11
N SER A 22 22.65 0.57 13.51
CA SER A 22 21.72 -0.46 13.96
C SER A 22 22.11 -0.96 15.35
N ASN A 23 21.13 -1.46 16.09
CA ASN A 23 21.33 -2.05 17.40
C ASN A 23 21.01 -3.55 17.32
N PRO A 24 22.02 -4.44 17.44
CA PRO A 24 21.81 -5.89 17.36
C PRO A 24 20.82 -6.45 18.38
N GLN A 25 20.74 -5.86 19.58
CA GLN A 25 19.79 -6.29 20.60
C GLN A 25 18.36 -5.93 20.21
N ILE A 26 18.14 -4.70 19.74
CA ILE A 26 16.82 -4.28 19.20
C ILE A 26 16.46 -5.17 18.01
N MET A 27 17.40 -5.46 17.10
CA MET A 27 17.15 -6.34 15.96
C MET A 27 16.70 -7.74 16.40
N LYS A 28 17.38 -8.37 17.37
CA LYS A 28 16.94 -9.66 17.91
C LYS A 28 15.52 -9.60 18.47
N GLN A 29 15.20 -8.52 19.20
CA GLN A 29 13.86 -8.30 19.74
C GLN A 29 12.82 -8.14 18.64
N LEU A 30 13.08 -7.32 17.62
CA LEU A 30 12.21 -7.13 16.45
C LEU A 30 11.94 -8.46 15.74
N PHE A 31 12.98 -9.23 15.44
CA PHE A 31 12.80 -10.53 14.78
C PHE A 31 11.96 -11.51 15.58
N SER A 32 12.13 -11.51 16.91
CA SER A 32 11.32 -12.37 17.80
C SER A 32 9.89 -11.86 17.93
N ALA A 33 9.70 -10.56 18.08
CA ALA A 33 8.41 -9.92 18.29
C ALA A 33 7.53 -9.93 17.03
N LEU A 34 8.13 -10.12 15.85
CA LEU A 34 7.46 -10.10 14.56
C LEU A 34 7.33 -11.49 13.92
N GLY A 35 7.62 -12.57 14.65
CA GLY A 35 7.55 -13.94 14.13
C GLY A 35 8.58 -14.28 13.03
N LEU A 36 9.45 -13.34 12.66
CA LEU A 36 10.36 -13.45 11.52
C LEU A 36 11.53 -14.43 11.73
N ASN A 37 11.73 -14.94 12.96
CA ASN A 37 12.68 -16.02 13.20
C ASN A 37 12.25 -17.35 12.55
N GLU A 38 10.96 -17.51 12.26
CA GLU A 38 10.38 -18.72 11.68
C GLU A 38 10.22 -18.62 10.14
N LEU A 39 10.61 -17.49 9.56
CA LEU A 39 10.61 -17.32 8.11
C LEU A 39 11.56 -18.34 7.48
N THR A 40 11.00 -19.19 6.63
CA THR A 40 11.76 -20.12 5.79
C THR A 40 11.94 -19.49 4.42
N THR A 41 13.18 -19.43 3.93
CA THR A 41 13.49 -18.88 2.60
C THR A 41 14.72 -19.57 2.01
N THR A 42 14.84 -19.56 0.68
CA THR A 42 16.04 -19.98 -0.07
C THR A 42 17.01 -18.82 -0.34
N ASN A 43 16.63 -17.57 -0.02
CA ASN A 43 17.46 -16.40 -0.27
C ASN A 43 18.67 -16.33 0.70
N GLU A 44 19.82 -16.83 0.26
CA GLU A 44 21.05 -16.90 1.07
C GLU A 44 21.62 -15.53 1.45
N GLU A 45 21.50 -14.54 0.56
CA GLU A 45 21.98 -13.17 0.83
C GLU A 45 21.16 -12.49 1.93
N TYR A 46 19.84 -12.66 1.91
CA TYR A 46 18.99 -12.19 2.99
C TYR A 46 19.31 -12.92 4.31
N LYS A 47 19.50 -14.25 4.29
CA LYS A 47 19.92 -15.00 5.49
C LYS A 47 21.23 -14.47 6.07
N PHE A 48 22.22 -14.23 5.22
CA PHE A 48 23.50 -13.68 5.61
C PHE A 48 23.35 -12.29 6.25
N PHE A 49 22.57 -11.41 5.63
CA PHE A 49 22.26 -10.08 6.16
C PHE A 49 21.60 -10.16 7.55
N ILE A 50 20.60 -11.05 7.73
CA ILE A 50 19.91 -11.21 9.02
C ILE A 50 20.86 -11.72 10.11
N GLN A 51 21.71 -12.68 9.80
CA GLN A 51 22.70 -13.18 10.76
C GLN A 51 23.68 -12.07 11.17
N THR A 52 24.06 -11.23 10.21
CA THR A 52 25.00 -10.13 10.43
C THR A 52 24.40 -9.05 11.33
N ILE A 53 23.20 -8.56 11.01
CA ILE A 53 22.58 -7.45 11.74
C ILE A 53 22.15 -7.82 13.16
N LYS A 54 21.91 -9.12 13.42
CA LYS A 54 21.69 -9.66 14.79
C LYS A 54 22.99 -9.78 15.60
N LYS A 55 24.16 -9.74 14.99
CA LYS A 55 25.46 -9.94 15.67
C LYS A 55 26.25 -8.65 15.85
N ARG A 56 26.22 -7.75 14.86
CA ARG A 56 26.98 -6.49 14.87
C ARG A 56 26.14 -5.32 14.36
N ALA A 57 26.46 -4.14 14.86
CA ALA A 57 25.90 -2.90 14.36
C ALA A 57 26.36 -2.66 12.90
N ILE A 58 25.48 -2.09 12.10
CA ILE A 58 25.78 -1.59 10.75
C ILE A 58 25.53 -0.09 10.68
N ASP A 59 26.23 0.59 9.77
CA ASP A 59 26.03 2.02 9.53
C ASP A 59 24.67 2.27 8.85
N LEU A 60 23.87 3.15 9.46
CA LEU A 60 22.56 3.56 8.96
C LEU A 60 22.55 4.98 8.42
N ASN A 61 23.69 5.69 8.38
CA ASN A 61 23.77 7.02 7.79
C ASN A 61 23.21 7.10 6.35
N PRO A 62 23.48 6.14 5.43
CA PRO A 62 22.92 6.18 4.08
C PRO A 62 21.38 6.11 4.09
N LEU A 63 20.82 5.20 4.89
CA LEU A 63 19.38 5.06 5.08
C LEU A 63 18.75 6.32 5.67
N ILE A 64 19.29 6.85 6.76
CA ILE A 64 18.80 8.07 7.44
C ILE A 64 18.84 9.27 6.50
N SER A 65 19.95 9.44 5.77
CA SER A 65 20.11 10.51 4.79
C SER A 65 19.07 10.41 3.67
N LYS A 66 18.76 9.19 3.21
CA LYS A 66 17.76 9.00 2.15
C LYS A 66 16.34 9.33 2.61
N ILE A 67 15.98 8.96 3.83
CA ILE A 67 14.67 9.32 4.41
C ILE A 67 14.56 10.84 4.52
N LYS A 68 15.60 11.50 5.06
CA LYS A 68 15.65 12.96 5.18
C LYS A 68 15.47 13.63 3.82
N GLU A 69 16.18 13.15 2.81
CA GLU A 69 16.05 13.64 1.43
C GLU A 69 14.59 13.48 0.94
N GLY A 70 14.00 12.30 1.09
CA GLY A 70 12.61 12.02 0.74
C GLY A 70 11.62 12.95 1.45
N ILE A 71 11.83 13.20 2.75
CA ILE A 71 10.96 14.07 3.56
C ILE A 71 11.01 15.51 3.05
N LEU A 72 12.21 16.00 2.73
CA LEU A 72 12.42 17.36 2.23
C LEU A 72 11.94 17.54 0.79
N ASN A 73 11.85 16.45 0.02
CA ASN A 73 11.33 16.43 -1.35
C ASN A 73 9.81 16.21 -1.39
N ASN A 74 9.19 15.72 -0.31
CA ASN A 74 7.73 15.67 -0.18
C ASN A 74 7.19 17.01 0.32
N GLU A 75 6.51 17.76 -0.55
CA GLU A 75 6.08 19.12 -0.23
C GLU A 75 5.18 19.22 1.00
N SER A 76 4.17 18.35 1.15
CA SER A 76 3.26 18.41 2.30
C SER A 76 3.98 18.12 3.62
N VAL A 77 4.82 17.08 3.66
CA VAL A 77 5.58 16.73 4.87
C VAL A 77 6.61 17.83 5.19
N CYS A 78 7.30 18.35 4.18
CA CYS A 78 8.23 19.47 4.32
C CYS A 78 7.54 20.74 4.85
N ARG A 79 6.35 21.08 4.35
CA ARG A 79 5.52 22.19 4.86
C ARG A 79 5.13 21.97 6.33
N LEU A 80 4.82 20.73 6.73
CA LEU A 80 4.49 20.40 8.12
C LEU A 80 5.69 20.57 9.05
N LEU A 81 6.84 19.98 8.72
CA LEU A 81 8.04 20.09 9.56
C LEU A 81 8.51 21.55 9.67
N ALA A 82 8.42 22.31 8.58
CA ALA A 82 8.68 23.74 8.60
C ALA A 82 7.73 24.51 9.53
N TYR A 83 6.46 24.08 9.62
CA TYR A 83 5.49 24.69 10.52
C TYR A 83 5.82 24.38 11.99
N ILE A 84 6.15 23.12 12.29
CA ILE A 84 6.59 22.67 13.62
C ILE A 84 7.78 23.48 14.10
N GLU A 85 8.81 23.64 13.26
CA GLU A 85 10.02 24.40 13.59
C GLU A 85 9.71 25.86 13.86
N LYS A 86 8.99 26.53 12.95
CA LYS A 86 8.73 27.98 13.04
C LYS A 86 7.86 28.39 14.21
N HIS A 87 7.05 27.47 14.72
CA HIS A 87 6.14 27.71 15.85
C HIS A 87 6.62 27.00 17.11
N GLU A 88 7.83 26.44 17.09
CA GLU A 88 8.47 25.78 18.24
C GLU A 88 7.56 24.74 18.91
N LEU A 89 6.79 23.99 18.11
CA LEU A 89 5.76 23.08 18.62
C LEU A 89 6.32 21.84 19.31
N ILE A 90 7.60 21.54 19.07
CA ILE A 90 8.36 20.45 19.67
C ILE A 90 9.71 21.00 20.12
N ASN A 91 9.96 20.97 21.43
CA ASN A 91 11.25 21.37 21.99
C ASN A 91 12.23 20.20 22.14
N ASP A 92 13.49 20.51 22.43
CA ASP A 92 14.57 19.51 22.51
C ASP A 92 14.38 18.51 23.66
N ALA A 93 13.72 18.90 24.76
CA ALA A 93 13.41 17.97 25.85
C ALA A 93 12.36 16.93 25.41
N GLU A 94 11.37 17.33 24.60
CA GLU A 94 10.41 16.39 24.00
C GLU A 94 11.12 15.44 23.03
N LEU A 95 12.06 15.93 22.21
CA LEU A 95 12.87 15.10 21.32
C LEU A 95 13.73 14.09 22.08
N GLN A 96 14.39 14.52 23.16
CA GLN A 96 15.18 13.66 24.04
C GLN A 96 14.33 12.56 24.69
N ASN A 97 13.10 12.88 25.09
CA ASN A 97 12.17 11.90 25.66
C ASN A 97 11.63 10.90 24.62
N ALA A 98 11.46 11.33 23.37
CA ALA A 98 11.03 10.48 22.26
C ALA A 98 12.17 9.65 21.64
N ALA A 99 13.43 9.95 21.98
CA ALA A 99 14.62 9.40 21.32
C ALA A 99 14.66 7.87 21.25
N SER A 100 14.23 7.17 22.32
CA SER A 100 14.20 5.70 22.35
C SER A 100 13.20 5.12 21.34
N THR A 101 12.01 5.71 21.24
CA THR A 101 10.99 5.34 20.24
C THR A 101 11.51 5.61 18.83
N ILE A 102 12.14 6.77 18.59
CA ILE A 102 12.72 7.11 17.29
C ILE A 102 13.83 6.11 16.92
N GLN A 103 14.70 5.74 17.88
CA GLN A 103 15.75 4.76 17.65
C GLN A 103 15.21 3.37 17.30
N LEU A 104 14.13 2.94 17.97
CA LEU A 104 13.41 1.71 17.62
C LEU A 104 12.87 1.80 16.18
N GLN A 105 12.23 2.90 15.82
CA GLN A 105 11.66 3.11 14.49
C GLN A 105 12.73 3.10 13.39
N ILE A 106 13.91 3.67 13.63
CA ILE A 106 15.06 3.60 12.69
C ILE A 106 15.52 2.15 12.48
N ASN A 107 15.61 1.36 13.54
CA ASN A 107 15.98 -0.05 13.45
C ASN A 107 14.90 -0.87 12.72
N LEU A 108 13.63 -0.63 13.05
CA LEU A 108 12.50 -1.26 12.37
C LEU A 108 12.46 -0.89 10.89
N LEU A 109 12.72 0.37 10.55
CA LEU A 109 12.78 0.81 9.17
C LEU A 109 13.91 0.14 8.38
N CYS A 110 15.09 -0.02 8.98
CA CYS A 110 16.19 -0.77 8.35
C CYS A 110 15.75 -2.21 8.03
N LEU A 111 15.10 -2.89 8.98
CA LEU A 111 14.58 -4.24 8.78
C LEU A 111 13.50 -4.28 7.69
N LEU A 112 12.52 -3.37 7.73
CA LEU A 112 11.42 -3.36 6.77
C LEU A 112 11.85 -2.94 5.38
N GLU A 113 12.82 -2.03 5.24
CA GLU A 113 13.45 -1.71 3.95
C GLU A 113 14.18 -2.93 3.41
N ALA A 114 14.99 -3.62 4.21
CA ALA A 114 15.68 -4.83 3.77
C ALA A 114 14.70 -5.91 3.28
N ILE A 115 13.61 -6.16 4.01
CA ILE A 115 12.59 -7.13 3.57
C ILE A 115 11.90 -6.63 2.30
N THR A 116 11.48 -5.35 2.25
CA THR A 116 10.73 -4.81 1.12
C THR A 116 11.55 -4.77 -0.15
N ILE A 117 12.83 -4.39 -0.08
CA ILE A 117 13.72 -4.36 -1.24
C ILE A 117 14.04 -5.78 -1.72
N THR A 118 14.26 -6.75 -0.81
CA THR A 118 14.44 -8.16 -1.19
C THR A 118 13.16 -8.72 -1.81
N MET A 119 12.00 -8.44 -1.21
CA MET A 119 10.70 -8.78 -1.79
C MET A 119 10.61 -8.17 -3.19
N ALA A 120 10.88 -6.88 -3.38
CA ALA A 120 10.73 -6.21 -4.67
C ALA A 120 11.67 -6.73 -5.77
N ASN A 121 12.79 -7.36 -5.40
CA ASN A 121 13.85 -7.67 -6.33
C ASN A 121 14.10 -9.16 -6.58
N SER A 122 13.79 -10.06 -5.65
CA SER A 122 13.89 -11.51 -5.92
C SER A 122 12.59 -12.07 -6.50
N ASN A 123 12.72 -13.10 -7.33
CA ASN A 123 11.58 -13.77 -7.98
C ASN A 123 10.73 -14.59 -6.99
N ASP A 124 11.33 -15.09 -5.91
CA ASP A 124 10.75 -16.05 -4.97
C ASP A 124 10.52 -15.48 -3.56
N PHE A 125 11.25 -14.47 -3.11
CA PHE A 125 11.21 -14.04 -1.70
C PHE A 125 9.86 -13.44 -1.29
N ALA A 126 9.16 -12.76 -2.21
CA ALA A 126 7.79 -12.31 -1.94
C ALA A 126 6.82 -13.49 -1.72
N HIS A 127 7.06 -14.62 -2.40
CA HIS A 127 6.31 -15.85 -2.22
C HIS A 127 6.61 -16.52 -0.89
N ASP A 128 7.88 -16.57 -0.49
CA ASP A 128 8.30 -17.05 0.84
C ASP A 128 7.60 -16.28 1.96
N MET A 129 7.63 -14.94 1.87
CA MET A 129 6.97 -14.06 2.82
C MET A 129 5.46 -14.26 2.83
N TYR A 130 4.83 -14.37 1.66
CA TYR A 130 3.40 -14.68 1.55
C TYR A 130 3.05 -16.00 2.23
N ASN A 131 3.81 -17.07 1.96
CA ASN A 131 3.59 -18.38 2.55
C ASN A 131 3.78 -18.34 4.08
N HIS A 132 4.76 -17.58 4.58
CA HIS A 132 4.95 -17.38 6.02
C HIS A 132 3.73 -16.69 6.65
N MET A 133 3.23 -15.60 6.06
CA MET A 133 2.07 -14.86 6.57
C MET A 133 0.77 -15.68 6.49
N MET A 134 0.58 -16.46 5.42
CA MET A 134 -0.63 -17.29 5.28
C MET A 134 -0.70 -18.39 6.35
N LYS A 135 0.44 -18.98 6.74
CA LYS A 135 0.48 -19.97 7.83
C LYS A 135 -0.07 -19.41 9.15
N GLN A 136 0.11 -18.11 9.38
CA GLN A 136 -0.41 -17.44 10.58
C GLN A 136 -1.93 -17.22 10.55
N ARG A 137 -2.57 -17.25 9.37
CA ARG A 137 -4.03 -17.14 9.19
C ARG A 137 -4.78 -18.48 9.40
N GLY A 138 -4.06 -19.55 9.73
CA GLY A 138 -4.60 -20.88 9.99
C GLY A 138 -4.60 -21.82 8.79
N SER A 139 -5.20 -23.00 8.95
CA SER A 139 -5.18 -24.09 7.94
C SER A 139 -6.36 -24.08 6.95
N GLY A 140 -7.19 -23.05 6.99
CA GLY A 140 -8.36 -22.92 6.10
C GLY A 140 -8.00 -22.38 4.71
N PRO A 141 -9.01 -22.08 3.86
CA PRO A 141 -8.79 -21.53 2.52
C PRO A 141 -8.37 -20.05 2.58
N THR A 142 -7.12 -19.79 2.99
CA THR A 142 -6.57 -18.42 3.16
C THR A 142 -6.46 -17.63 1.85
N GLY A 143 -6.62 -18.28 0.69
CA GLY A 143 -6.77 -17.63 -0.61
C GLY A 143 -8.19 -17.09 -0.89
N ASN A 144 -9.17 -17.36 -0.02
CA ASN A 144 -10.55 -16.89 -0.15
C ASN A 144 -10.79 -15.60 0.66
N PRO A 145 -11.20 -14.49 0.02
CA PRO A 145 -11.39 -13.22 0.71
C PRO A 145 -12.53 -13.24 1.74
N PHE A 146 -13.61 -13.98 1.50
CA PHE A 146 -14.71 -14.11 2.47
C PHE A 146 -14.30 -14.94 3.68
N TYR A 147 -13.53 -16.01 3.47
CA TYR A 147 -12.96 -16.76 4.58
C TYR A 147 -12.04 -15.87 5.42
N ASN A 148 -11.17 -15.07 4.80
CA ASN A 148 -10.29 -14.16 5.53
C ASN A 148 -11.09 -13.10 6.30
N LEU A 149 -12.09 -12.46 5.66
CA LEU A 149 -12.93 -11.45 6.28
C LEU A 149 -13.61 -11.98 7.56
N LEU A 150 -14.13 -13.21 7.52
CA LEU A 150 -14.93 -13.80 8.60
C LEU A 150 -14.12 -14.60 9.63
N ILE A 151 -13.06 -15.29 9.20
CA ILE A 151 -12.37 -16.33 9.99
C ILE A 151 -10.85 -16.14 9.99
N GLY A 152 -10.25 -15.98 8.81
CA GLY A 152 -8.78 -15.98 8.66
C GLY A 152 -8.04 -14.79 9.27
N ILE A 153 -8.76 -13.72 9.62
CA ILE A 153 -8.22 -12.53 10.28
C ILE A 153 -8.59 -12.56 11.78
N PRO A 154 -7.64 -12.26 12.70
CA PRO A 154 -7.87 -12.28 14.14
C PRO A 154 -9.17 -11.59 14.56
N SER A 155 -9.96 -12.22 15.45
CA SER A 155 -11.29 -11.74 15.86
C SER A 155 -11.31 -10.29 16.36
N ARG A 156 -10.22 -9.85 17.00
CA ARG A 156 -10.01 -8.49 17.51
C ARG A 156 -9.85 -7.40 16.45
N ALA A 157 -9.61 -7.76 15.18
CA ALA A 157 -9.45 -6.79 14.10
C ALA A 157 -10.77 -6.07 13.82
N THR A 158 -10.69 -4.74 13.68
CA THR A 158 -11.80 -3.88 13.28
C THR A 158 -12.28 -4.20 11.86
N LEU A 159 -13.48 -3.73 11.51
CA LEU A 159 -13.99 -3.89 10.14
C LEU A 159 -13.05 -3.25 9.11
N PHE A 160 -12.53 -2.05 9.40
CA PHE A 160 -11.57 -1.38 8.52
C PHE A 160 -10.29 -2.21 8.32
N GLU A 161 -9.70 -2.72 9.40
CA GLU A 161 -8.49 -3.56 9.33
C GLU A 161 -8.72 -4.83 8.50
N ARG A 162 -9.89 -5.46 8.66
CA ARG A 162 -10.29 -6.63 7.86
C ARG A 162 -10.40 -6.30 6.37
N LEU A 163 -11.12 -5.23 6.03
CA LEU A 163 -11.27 -4.75 4.65
C LEU A 163 -9.92 -4.39 4.03
N LYS A 164 -9.04 -3.78 4.81
CA LYS A 164 -7.68 -3.48 4.36
C LYS A 164 -6.88 -4.72 4.06
N LEU A 165 -6.89 -5.74 4.93
CA LEU A 165 -6.10 -6.93 4.68
C LEU A 165 -6.57 -7.68 3.42
N ILE A 166 -7.88 -7.86 3.24
CA ILE A 166 -8.43 -8.58 2.07
C ILE A 166 -8.29 -7.81 0.75
N SER A 167 -8.18 -6.48 0.77
CA SER A 167 -7.99 -5.66 -0.44
C SER A 167 -6.54 -5.62 -0.91
N ILE A 168 -5.57 -6.03 -0.08
CA ILE A 168 -4.15 -6.09 -0.45
C ILE A 168 -3.80 -7.44 -1.10
N ASP A 169 -4.46 -8.52 -0.69
CA ASP A 169 -4.16 -9.89 -1.12
C ASP A 169 -4.09 -10.03 -2.67
N PRO A 170 -4.99 -9.45 -3.49
CA PRO A 170 -4.91 -9.52 -4.96
C PRO A 170 -3.65 -8.91 -5.54
N GLY A 171 -3.23 -7.78 -4.97
CA GLY A 171 -2.03 -7.09 -5.42
C GLY A 171 -0.79 -7.94 -5.21
N VAL A 172 -0.65 -8.58 -4.04
CA VAL A 172 0.52 -9.41 -3.75
C VAL A 172 0.49 -10.74 -4.51
N THR A 173 -0.68 -11.36 -4.70
CA THR A 173 -0.79 -12.62 -5.47
C THR A 173 -0.48 -12.38 -6.94
N SER A 174 -0.95 -11.26 -7.52
CA SER A 174 -0.56 -10.84 -8.87
C SER A 174 0.96 -10.66 -8.98
N ILE A 175 1.59 -9.91 -8.07
CA ILE A 175 3.06 -9.72 -8.09
C ILE A 175 3.80 -11.05 -8.02
N ILE A 176 3.37 -11.97 -7.15
CA ILE A 176 3.99 -13.29 -7.01
C ILE A 176 3.84 -14.09 -8.30
N PHE A 177 2.65 -14.15 -8.88
CA PHE A 177 2.41 -14.89 -10.12
C PHE A 177 3.35 -14.42 -11.23
N HIS A 178 3.40 -13.11 -11.51
CA HIS A 178 4.23 -12.57 -12.59
C HIS A 178 5.72 -12.83 -12.39
N ARG A 179 6.19 -12.87 -11.14
CA ARG A 179 7.60 -13.11 -10.82
C ARG A 179 8.00 -14.57 -10.89
N LEU A 180 7.13 -15.48 -10.47
CA LEU A 180 7.35 -16.91 -10.64
C LEU A 180 7.42 -17.31 -12.13
N MET A 181 6.77 -16.53 -13.00
CA MET A 181 6.85 -16.70 -14.45
C MET A 181 8.12 -16.10 -15.07
N GLU A 182 8.92 -15.35 -14.31
CA GLU A 182 10.15 -14.70 -14.77
C GLU A 182 9.96 -13.96 -16.11
N THR A 183 10.79 -14.26 -17.11
CA THR A 183 10.71 -13.72 -18.47
C THR A 183 9.82 -14.54 -19.41
N ASN A 184 9.29 -15.68 -18.96
CA ASN A 184 8.49 -16.57 -19.79
C ASN A 184 7.12 -15.94 -20.11
N PRO A 185 6.55 -16.19 -21.29
CA PRO A 185 5.16 -15.83 -21.58
C PRO A 185 4.20 -16.47 -20.58
N GLU A 186 3.14 -15.75 -20.23
CA GLU A 186 2.15 -16.23 -19.27
C GLU A 186 0.94 -16.80 -20.02
N THR A 187 0.49 -17.99 -19.62
CA THR A 187 -0.67 -18.65 -20.22
C THR A 187 -1.85 -18.72 -19.23
N PRO A 188 -3.09 -18.87 -19.71
CA PRO A 188 -4.24 -19.15 -18.85
C PRO A 188 -4.06 -20.41 -18.00
N GLU A 189 -3.35 -21.42 -18.51
CA GLU A 189 -3.03 -22.66 -17.79
C GLU A 189 -2.10 -22.40 -16.60
N ASP A 190 -1.04 -21.60 -16.79
CA ASP A 190 -0.13 -21.21 -15.69
C ASP A 190 -0.89 -20.49 -14.57
N LEU A 191 -1.79 -19.58 -14.95
CA LEU A 191 -2.63 -18.86 -14.00
C LEU A 191 -3.57 -19.81 -13.25
N GLN A 192 -4.20 -20.75 -13.97
CA GLN A 192 -5.12 -21.71 -13.37
C GLN A 192 -4.39 -22.63 -12.38
N ASP A 193 -3.18 -23.07 -12.71
CA ASP A 193 -2.34 -23.88 -11.82
C ASP A 193 -1.93 -23.09 -10.57
N PHE A 194 -1.54 -21.82 -10.72
CA PHE A 194 -1.23 -20.94 -9.60
C PHE A 194 -2.45 -20.72 -8.69
N VAL A 195 -3.61 -20.42 -9.27
CA VAL A 195 -4.88 -20.24 -8.55
C VAL A 195 -5.24 -21.50 -7.76
N ASN A 196 -5.11 -22.68 -8.37
CA ASN A 196 -5.39 -23.95 -7.73
C ASN A 196 -4.40 -24.24 -6.59
N GLN A 197 -3.10 -24.06 -6.83
CA GLN A 197 -2.05 -24.29 -5.84
C GLN A 197 -2.20 -23.38 -4.61
N LYS A 198 -2.70 -22.15 -4.81
CA LYS A 198 -2.88 -21.14 -3.76
C LYS A 198 -4.30 -21.06 -3.21
N HIS A 199 -5.21 -21.91 -3.69
CA HIS A 199 -6.62 -21.89 -3.30
C HIS A 199 -7.25 -20.49 -3.40
N LEU A 200 -6.88 -19.75 -4.45
CA LEU A 200 -7.39 -18.40 -4.68
C LEU A 200 -8.83 -18.46 -5.17
N SER A 201 -9.64 -17.47 -4.79
CA SER A 201 -11.03 -17.38 -5.24
C SER A 201 -11.54 -15.94 -5.23
N GLY A 202 -12.65 -15.70 -5.95
CA GLY A 202 -13.18 -14.35 -6.11
C GLY A 202 -12.13 -13.41 -6.70
N TRP A 203 -12.02 -12.20 -6.16
CA TRP A 203 -11.08 -11.21 -6.65
C TRP A 203 -9.60 -11.55 -6.39
N ASN A 204 -9.29 -12.53 -5.53
CA ASN A 204 -7.91 -13.00 -5.35
C ASN A 204 -7.43 -13.86 -6.53
N ALA A 205 -8.36 -14.42 -7.32
CA ALA A 205 -8.07 -15.21 -8.51
C ALA A 205 -8.13 -14.37 -9.81
N ASP A 206 -8.58 -13.13 -9.72
CA ASP A 206 -8.67 -12.19 -10.85
C ASP A 206 -7.31 -11.53 -11.12
N ILE A 207 -6.39 -12.30 -11.67
CA ILE A 207 -5.04 -11.85 -12.03
C ILE A 207 -4.98 -11.66 -13.55
N GLU A 208 -4.73 -10.42 -13.99
CA GLU A 208 -4.53 -10.09 -15.40
C GLU A 208 -3.18 -10.62 -15.88
N LEU A 209 -3.16 -11.42 -16.95
CA LEU A 209 -1.91 -11.88 -17.58
C LEU A 209 -1.10 -10.69 -18.09
N ALA A 210 0.22 -10.75 -17.94
CA ALA A 210 1.11 -9.68 -18.34
C ALA A 210 1.12 -9.51 -19.86
N ASN A 211 0.49 -8.44 -20.33
CA ASN A 211 0.64 -7.97 -21.70
C ASN A 211 1.67 -6.84 -21.76
N MET A 212 2.85 -7.15 -22.29
CA MET A 212 3.98 -6.23 -22.35
C MET A 212 3.60 -5.00 -23.19
N ASP A 213 3.88 -3.81 -22.67
CA ASP A 213 3.68 -2.52 -23.35
C ASP A 213 2.22 -2.10 -23.65
N VAL A 214 1.22 -2.83 -23.15
CA VAL A 214 -0.18 -2.37 -23.21
C VAL A 214 -0.52 -1.58 -21.94
N ALA A 215 -0.88 -0.31 -22.12
CA ALA A 215 -1.34 0.54 -21.04
C ALA A 215 -2.83 0.31 -20.78
N SER A 216 -3.18 0.09 -19.51
CA SER A 216 -4.56 -0.12 -19.04
C SER A 216 -4.90 0.82 -17.89
N THR A 217 -6.18 1.20 -17.75
CA THR A 217 -6.68 1.96 -16.58
C THR A 217 -7.29 1.05 -15.50
N SER A 218 -7.09 -0.27 -15.60
CA SER A 218 -7.67 -1.28 -14.70
C SER A 218 -7.29 -1.11 -13.22
N THR A 219 -6.15 -0.49 -12.93
CA THR A 219 -5.72 -0.16 -11.54
C THR A 219 -6.55 0.97 -10.90
N LEU A 220 -7.11 1.90 -11.70
CA LEU A 220 -7.75 3.11 -11.17
C LEU A 220 -8.90 2.81 -10.19
N PRO A 221 -9.87 1.94 -10.53
CA PRO A 221 -10.96 1.59 -9.62
C PRO A 221 -10.50 1.06 -8.27
N ALA A 222 -9.59 0.07 -8.27
CA ALA A 222 -9.11 -0.57 -7.05
C ALA A 222 -8.35 0.43 -6.16
N MET A 223 -7.54 1.30 -6.75
CA MET A 223 -6.85 2.36 -6.02
C MET A 223 -7.83 3.40 -5.44
N ALA A 224 -8.89 3.74 -6.19
CA ALA A 224 -9.92 4.68 -5.75
C ALA A 224 -10.70 4.13 -4.56
N VAL A 225 -11.09 2.85 -4.59
CA VAL A 225 -11.74 2.17 -3.46
C VAL A 225 -10.81 2.12 -2.23
N ASN A 226 -9.53 1.78 -2.42
CA ASN A 226 -8.57 1.76 -1.31
C ASN A 226 -8.41 3.14 -0.64
N ILE A 227 -8.46 4.24 -1.41
CA ILE A 227 -8.47 5.60 -0.86
C ILE A 227 -9.81 5.88 -0.17
N LEU A 228 -10.93 5.56 -0.81
CA LEU A 228 -12.28 5.82 -0.30
C LEU A 228 -12.55 5.17 1.06
N GLU A 229 -12.08 3.94 1.27
CA GLU A 229 -12.16 3.25 2.57
C GLU A 229 -11.52 4.06 3.70
N ALA A 230 -10.34 4.64 3.47
CA ALA A 230 -9.64 5.44 4.47
C ALA A 230 -10.25 6.84 4.62
N VAL A 231 -10.79 7.41 3.54
CA VAL A 231 -11.59 8.66 3.62
C VAL A 231 -12.81 8.45 4.50
N TRP A 232 -13.54 7.34 4.32
CA TRP A 232 -14.72 7.04 5.12
C TRP A 232 -14.37 6.94 6.61
N GLU A 233 -13.29 6.24 6.94
CA GLU A 233 -12.77 6.13 8.32
C GLU A 233 -12.37 7.52 8.87
N ASP A 234 -11.62 8.33 8.12
CA ASP A 234 -11.27 9.71 8.53
C ASP A 234 -12.51 10.60 8.78
N ALA A 235 -13.57 10.41 7.99
CA ALA A 235 -14.79 11.20 8.04
C ALA A 235 -15.77 10.78 9.14
N THR A 236 -15.63 9.56 9.67
CA THR A 236 -16.60 8.96 10.61
C THR A 236 -16.00 8.47 11.92
N GLY A 237 -14.69 8.23 11.95
CA GLY A 237 -13.93 7.76 13.10
C GLY A 237 -13.64 8.85 14.14
N HIS A 238 -12.84 8.50 15.15
CA HIS A 238 -12.58 9.36 16.32
C HIS A 238 -11.83 10.65 15.98
N ASN A 239 -11.03 10.68 14.91
CA ASN A 239 -10.28 11.86 14.50
C ASN A 239 -11.03 12.81 13.58
N LYS A 240 -12.31 12.55 13.30
CA LYS A 240 -13.15 13.39 12.43
C LYS A 240 -12.99 14.89 12.72
N ASN A 241 -13.00 15.25 14.01
CA ASN A 241 -13.02 16.64 14.48
C ASN A 241 -11.62 17.27 14.67
N THR A 242 -10.54 16.51 14.51
CA THR A 242 -9.17 17.01 14.65
C THR A 242 -8.55 17.27 13.29
N SER A 243 -8.24 16.20 12.55
CA SER A 243 -7.63 16.23 11.23
C SER A 243 -8.41 15.43 10.18
N GLY A 244 -9.26 14.49 10.63
CA GLY A 244 -9.92 13.50 9.80
C GLY A 244 -10.75 14.12 8.68
N MET A 245 -11.64 15.06 8.97
CA MET A 245 -12.47 15.67 7.92
C MET A 245 -11.64 16.39 6.83
N LEU A 246 -10.57 17.09 7.21
CA LEU A 246 -9.70 17.78 6.26
C LEU A 246 -8.90 16.77 5.42
N ASN A 247 -8.43 15.70 6.04
CA ASN A 247 -7.70 14.64 5.35
C ASN A 247 -8.62 13.81 4.43
N ALA A 248 -9.86 13.55 4.83
CA ALA A 248 -10.89 12.92 4.00
C ALA A 248 -11.15 13.72 2.72
N GLN A 249 -11.26 15.04 2.83
CA GLN A 249 -11.39 15.92 1.66
C GLN A 249 -10.19 15.77 0.74
N ALA A 250 -8.96 15.84 1.27
CA ALA A 250 -7.74 15.63 0.47
C ALA A 250 -7.72 14.26 -0.24
N GLY A 251 -8.22 13.20 0.41
CA GLY A 251 -8.34 11.86 -0.19
C GLY A 251 -9.29 11.83 -1.39
N LEU A 252 -10.41 12.54 -1.34
CA LEU A 252 -11.31 12.69 -2.49
C LEU A 252 -10.69 13.51 -3.61
N GLY A 253 -9.88 14.51 -3.27
CA GLY A 253 -9.10 15.23 -4.27
C GLY A 253 -8.03 14.36 -4.93
N LEU A 254 -7.38 13.45 -4.20
CA LEU A 254 -6.48 12.45 -4.78
C LEU A 254 -7.20 11.54 -5.78
N ILE A 255 -8.40 11.05 -5.44
CA ILE A 255 -9.23 10.27 -6.36
C ILE A 255 -9.57 11.11 -7.60
N GLY A 256 -10.03 12.35 -7.41
CA GLY A 256 -10.40 13.25 -8.50
C GLY A 256 -9.23 13.53 -9.46
N LEU A 257 -8.03 13.77 -8.94
CA LEU A 257 -6.81 13.95 -9.74
C LEU A 257 -6.50 12.72 -10.59
N MET A 258 -6.56 11.54 -9.97
CA MET A 258 -6.27 10.27 -10.61
C MET A 258 -7.28 9.94 -11.71
N GLU A 259 -8.57 10.18 -11.48
CA GLU A 259 -9.62 9.99 -12.47
C GLU A 259 -9.58 11.04 -13.58
N GLU A 260 -9.20 12.28 -13.27
CA GLU A 260 -9.04 13.34 -14.26
C GLU A 260 -7.88 13.07 -15.22
N LYS A 261 -6.74 12.60 -14.70
CA LYS A 261 -5.54 12.27 -15.49
C LYS A 261 -5.58 10.90 -16.17
N GLU A 262 -6.54 10.04 -15.82
CA GLU A 262 -6.67 8.67 -16.35
C GLU A 262 -5.35 7.87 -16.24
N TYR A 263 -4.72 7.85 -15.05
CA TYR A 263 -3.45 7.13 -14.88
C TYR A 263 -3.54 5.67 -15.32
N THR A 264 -2.46 5.19 -15.91
CA THR A 264 -2.39 3.86 -16.53
C THR A 264 -1.42 2.95 -15.81
N THR A 265 -1.57 1.66 -16.03
CA THR A 265 -0.65 0.60 -15.61
C THR A 265 -0.16 -0.14 -16.84
N SER A 266 1.10 -0.57 -16.86
CA SER A 266 1.63 -1.47 -17.87
C SER A 266 2.67 -2.41 -17.26
N PHE A 267 2.88 -3.56 -17.89
CA PHE A 267 3.92 -4.50 -17.50
C PHE A 267 5.24 -4.22 -18.22
N LYS A 268 6.35 -4.43 -17.50
CA LYS A 268 7.72 -4.29 -18.03
C LYS A 268 8.61 -5.39 -17.49
N LEU A 269 9.68 -5.70 -18.22
CA LEU A 269 10.81 -6.43 -17.67
C LEU A 269 11.75 -5.43 -17.00
N ALA A 270 12.16 -5.73 -15.78
CA ALA A 270 13.12 -4.92 -15.03
C ALA A 270 14.09 -5.83 -14.30
N GLU A 271 15.36 -5.45 -14.29
CA GLU A 271 16.38 -6.11 -13.46
C GLU A 271 16.23 -5.70 -11.99
N THR A 272 15.88 -4.44 -11.74
CA THR A 272 15.82 -3.90 -10.38
C THR A 272 14.65 -2.95 -10.18
N THR A 273 14.17 -2.88 -8.94
CA THR A 273 13.18 -1.91 -8.46
C THR A 273 13.74 -1.29 -7.20
N LEU A 274 14.36 -0.12 -7.36
CA LEU A 274 15.09 0.58 -6.30
C LEU A 274 14.43 1.93 -5.96
N PRO A 275 14.68 2.49 -4.76
CA PRO A 275 14.37 3.89 -4.51
C PRO A 275 15.10 4.81 -5.51
N GLN A 276 14.45 5.90 -5.87
CA GLN A 276 14.96 6.93 -6.77
C GLN A 276 16.35 7.40 -6.35
N GLY A 277 17.31 7.38 -7.28
CA GLY A 277 18.68 7.84 -7.06
C GLY A 277 19.55 6.93 -6.18
N THR A 278 19.11 5.69 -5.92
CA THR A 278 19.93 4.66 -5.27
C THR A 278 20.49 3.69 -6.29
N THR A 279 21.52 2.94 -5.92
CA THR A 279 22.24 2.05 -6.84
C THR A 279 22.54 0.71 -6.19
N ILE A 280 22.84 -0.27 -7.04
CA ILE A 280 23.47 -1.53 -6.66
C ILE A 280 24.89 -1.52 -7.23
N ALA A 281 25.87 -1.89 -6.42
CA ALA A 281 27.26 -2.03 -6.86
C ALA A 281 27.45 -3.33 -7.65
N SER A 282 28.61 -3.51 -8.30
CA SER A 282 28.88 -4.68 -9.15
C SER A 282 28.83 -6.03 -8.42
N ASP A 283 29.03 -6.02 -7.10
CA ASP A 283 28.94 -7.18 -6.21
C ASP A 283 27.52 -7.39 -5.66
N LEU A 284 26.53 -6.70 -6.21
CA LEU A 284 25.13 -6.68 -5.78
C LEU A 284 24.86 -5.95 -4.45
N SER A 285 25.86 -5.28 -3.87
CA SER A 285 25.70 -4.52 -2.62
C SER A 285 24.74 -3.35 -2.80
N TYR A 286 23.80 -3.20 -1.87
CA TYR A 286 22.80 -2.14 -1.88
C TYR A 286 23.30 -0.85 -1.22
N SER A 287 23.12 0.29 -1.90
CA SER A 287 23.72 1.56 -1.44
C SER A 287 23.16 2.11 -0.12
N LEU A 288 21.95 1.72 0.31
CA LEU A 288 21.35 2.26 1.55
C LEU A 288 21.61 1.40 2.79
N ILE A 289 21.84 0.09 2.61
CA ILE A 289 21.99 -0.85 3.72
C ILE A 289 23.25 -1.67 3.47
N PRO A 290 24.34 -1.41 4.21
CA PRO A 290 25.56 -2.21 4.11
C PRO A 290 25.28 -3.71 4.34
N GLU A 291 26.03 -4.57 3.67
CA GLU A 291 25.95 -6.04 3.78
C GLU A 291 24.67 -6.67 3.21
N LEU A 292 23.66 -5.87 2.81
CA LEU A 292 22.51 -6.37 2.08
C LEU A 292 22.85 -6.41 0.60
N LYS A 293 22.71 -7.60 -0.01
CA LYS A 293 22.75 -7.74 -1.46
C LYS A 293 21.35 -7.84 -2.03
N VAL A 294 21.17 -7.25 -3.21
CA VAL A 294 19.88 -7.21 -3.91
C VAL A 294 20.01 -7.94 -5.24
N ASP A 295 19.09 -8.89 -5.44
CA ASP A 295 18.97 -9.66 -6.67
C ASP A 295 18.68 -8.72 -7.87
N ASN A 296 19.37 -8.93 -8.99
CA ASN A 296 19.20 -8.16 -10.21
C ASN A 296 18.65 -9.01 -11.38
N SER A 297 18.13 -10.20 -11.10
CA SER A 297 17.46 -11.03 -12.10
C SER A 297 16.28 -10.31 -12.72
N VAL A 298 16.13 -10.52 -14.03
CA VAL A 298 15.06 -9.93 -14.83
C VAL A 298 13.74 -10.54 -14.39
N LYS A 299 12.78 -9.66 -14.10
CA LYS A 299 11.43 -10.03 -13.65
C LYS A 299 10.40 -9.10 -14.27
N LYS A 300 9.15 -9.57 -14.31
CA LYS A 300 8.02 -8.72 -14.69
C LYS A 300 7.62 -7.83 -13.51
N VAL A 301 7.43 -6.55 -13.81
CA VAL A 301 6.98 -5.53 -12.86
C VAL A 301 5.75 -4.81 -13.41
N SER A 302 4.77 -4.56 -12.55
CA SER A 302 3.55 -3.82 -12.86
C SER A 302 3.75 -2.34 -12.53
N GLN A 303 4.06 -1.54 -13.56
CA GLN A 303 4.33 -0.13 -13.38
C GLN A 303 3.06 0.70 -13.47
N PHE A 304 2.84 1.56 -12.46
CA PHE A 304 1.71 2.47 -12.36
C PHE A 304 2.15 3.89 -12.71
N HIS A 305 1.83 4.35 -13.91
CA HIS A 305 2.27 5.63 -14.46
C HIS A 305 1.51 6.80 -13.83
N ILE A 306 2.00 7.24 -12.68
CA ILE A 306 1.51 8.39 -11.92
C ILE A 306 2.55 9.51 -11.90
N ASP A 307 2.10 10.74 -11.65
CA ASP A 307 3.02 11.83 -11.37
C ASP A 307 3.51 11.85 -9.92
N LYS A 308 4.65 12.51 -9.73
CA LYS A 308 5.36 12.57 -8.44
C LYS A 308 4.56 13.39 -7.42
N GLU A 309 3.87 14.42 -7.86
CA GLU A 309 3.06 15.32 -7.04
C GLU A 309 1.90 14.55 -6.38
N TRP A 310 1.18 13.74 -7.16
CA TRP A 310 0.13 12.87 -6.64
C TRP A 310 0.69 11.84 -5.66
N MET A 311 1.81 11.19 -6.00
CA MET A 311 2.47 10.21 -5.12
C MET A 311 2.89 10.85 -3.78
N ASN A 312 3.45 12.07 -3.83
CA ASN A 312 3.89 12.80 -2.66
C ASN A 312 2.70 13.20 -1.76
N LEU A 313 1.62 13.74 -2.35
CA LEU A 313 0.40 14.05 -1.62
C LEU A 313 -0.19 12.78 -1.01
N TYR A 314 -0.25 11.69 -1.77
CA TYR A 314 -0.73 10.40 -1.29
C TYR A 314 0.07 9.91 -0.07
N ASN A 315 1.41 9.94 -0.12
CA ASN A 315 2.26 9.53 0.99
C ASN A 315 1.99 10.36 2.25
N SER A 316 1.89 11.69 2.11
CA SER A 316 1.57 12.60 3.22
C SER A 316 0.17 12.36 3.79
N TRP A 317 -0.82 12.19 2.92
CA TRP A 317 -2.21 11.92 3.28
C TRP A 317 -2.36 10.58 4.03
N ASN A 318 -1.71 9.53 3.53
CA ASN A 318 -1.77 8.19 4.13
C ASN A 318 -0.99 8.15 5.45
N LEU A 319 0.13 8.88 5.57
CA LEU A 319 0.87 9.01 6.82
C LEU A 319 0.01 9.62 7.93
N LEU A 320 -0.69 10.72 7.64
CA LEU A 320 -1.62 11.34 8.58
C LEU A 320 -2.75 10.37 8.97
N PHE A 321 -3.35 9.69 7.97
CA PHE A 321 -4.40 8.71 8.21
C PHE A 321 -3.95 7.61 9.19
N VAL A 322 -2.77 7.02 8.95
CA VAL A 322 -2.24 5.92 9.75
C VAL A 322 -1.92 6.37 11.18
N ILE A 323 -1.21 7.50 11.32
CA ILE A 323 -0.80 8.03 12.63
C ILE A 323 -2.03 8.39 13.48
N ALA A 324 -3.06 8.96 12.86
CA ALA A 324 -4.26 9.38 13.56
C ALA A 324 -5.15 8.17 13.93
N ASN A 325 -5.43 7.28 12.98
CA ASN A 325 -6.51 6.30 13.13
C ASN A 325 -6.07 4.89 13.50
N ILE A 326 -4.83 4.49 13.19
CA ILE A 326 -4.41 3.09 13.31
C ILE A 326 -3.40 2.93 14.44
N ASP A 327 -2.22 3.52 14.27
CA ASP A 327 -1.10 3.33 15.18
C ASP A 327 -0.01 4.39 14.90
N PRO A 328 0.54 5.04 15.94
CA PRO A 328 1.55 6.08 15.76
C PRO A 328 2.99 5.57 15.70
N VAL A 329 3.27 4.29 15.98
CA VAL A 329 4.65 3.79 16.16
C VAL A 329 5.11 2.85 15.04
N PHE A 330 4.39 1.76 14.81
CA PHE A 330 4.75 0.65 13.94
C PHE A 330 4.23 0.84 12.51
N VAL A 331 2.91 1.01 12.34
CA VAL A 331 2.27 1.06 11.02
C VAL A 331 2.73 2.24 10.15
N PRO A 332 3.01 3.46 10.68
CA PRO A 332 3.47 4.58 9.86
C PRO A 332 4.77 4.29 9.12
N ILE A 333 5.61 3.40 9.66
CA ILE A 333 6.92 3.06 9.10
C ILE A 333 6.79 2.52 7.68
N LYS A 334 5.70 1.82 7.32
CA LYS A 334 5.47 1.30 5.96
C LYS A 334 5.51 2.39 4.88
N LEU A 335 5.21 3.63 5.25
CA LEU A 335 5.17 4.79 4.36
C LEU A 335 6.45 5.63 4.41
N LEU A 336 7.40 5.29 5.30
CA LEU A 336 8.72 5.91 5.40
C LEU A 336 9.84 5.03 4.83
N ILE A 337 9.55 3.75 4.53
CA ILE A 337 10.44 2.82 3.83
C ILE A 337 10.93 3.49 2.53
N PRO A 338 12.24 3.71 2.31
CA PRO A 338 12.75 4.34 1.10
C PRO A 338 12.22 3.76 -0.20
N SER A 339 12.08 2.43 -0.28
CA SER A 339 11.50 1.72 -1.44
C SER A 339 10.06 2.11 -1.75
N VAL A 340 9.34 2.73 -0.82
CA VAL A 340 7.98 3.25 -0.98
C VAL A 340 7.99 4.78 -1.05
N PHE A 341 8.56 5.42 -0.03
CA PHE A 341 8.48 6.86 0.15
C PHE A 341 9.28 7.64 -0.89
N SER A 342 10.43 7.09 -1.30
CA SER A 342 11.32 7.63 -2.31
C SER A 342 11.31 6.79 -3.59
N ALA A 343 10.23 6.05 -3.86
CA ALA A 343 10.11 5.28 -5.09
C ALA A 343 10.16 6.18 -6.34
N GLU A 344 10.64 5.60 -7.44
CA GLU A 344 10.25 6.09 -8.76
C GLU A 344 8.73 5.96 -8.89
N ALA A 345 8.08 7.01 -9.42
CA ALA A 345 6.62 7.11 -9.39
C ALA A 345 5.95 5.91 -10.07
N SER A 346 6.55 5.41 -11.16
CA SER A 346 6.07 4.23 -11.88
C SER A 346 6.15 2.93 -11.09
N ASN A 347 7.08 2.80 -10.14
CA ASN A 347 7.26 1.60 -9.32
C ASN A 347 6.48 1.66 -7.99
N TYR A 348 5.94 2.82 -7.66
CA TYR A 348 5.33 3.11 -6.35
C TYR A 348 4.24 2.12 -5.94
N LYS A 349 3.33 1.76 -6.87
CA LYS A 349 2.21 0.85 -6.57
C LYS A 349 2.73 -0.50 -6.05
N GLU A 350 3.65 -1.10 -6.77
CA GLU A 350 4.13 -2.45 -6.50
C GLU A 350 4.88 -2.51 -5.17
N THR A 351 5.85 -1.62 -4.95
CA THR A 351 6.62 -1.58 -3.70
C THR A 351 5.73 -1.25 -2.51
N ARG A 352 4.74 -0.36 -2.68
CA ARG A 352 3.74 -0.06 -1.66
C ARG A 352 2.89 -1.28 -1.32
N VAL A 353 2.43 -2.05 -2.31
CA VAL A 353 1.62 -3.26 -2.06
C VAL A 353 2.42 -4.27 -1.24
N LEU A 354 3.70 -4.49 -1.57
CA LEU A 354 4.59 -5.39 -0.82
C LEU A 354 4.79 -4.92 0.63
N ALA A 355 5.15 -3.65 0.83
CA ALA A 355 5.35 -3.08 2.16
C ALA A 355 4.06 -3.09 2.99
N LEU A 356 2.92 -2.79 2.36
CA LEU A 356 1.62 -2.79 3.02
C LEU A 356 1.18 -4.21 3.40
N PHE A 357 1.38 -5.19 2.52
CA PHE A 357 1.14 -6.60 2.82
C PHE A 357 1.97 -7.06 4.02
N LEU A 358 3.28 -6.79 4.00
CA LEU A 358 4.20 -7.12 5.09
C LEU A 358 3.74 -6.50 6.42
N VAL A 359 3.57 -5.18 6.46
CA VAL A 359 3.29 -4.47 7.72
C VAL A 359 1.89 -4.75 8.23
N ALA A 360 0.87 -4.89 7.37
CA ALA A 360 -0.49 -5.18 7.81
C ALA A 360 -0.61 -6.58 8.43
N ASN A 361 0.02 -7.59 7.84
CA ASN A 361 0.02 -8.94 8.41
C ASN A 361 0.80 -8.97 9.74
N LEU A 362 1.99 -8.37 9.80
CA LEU A 362 2.77 -8.27 11.04
C LEU A 362 1.98 -7.57 12.16
N PHE A 363 1.36 -6.43 11.85
CA PHE A 363 0.58 -5.66 12.82
C PHE A 363 -0.57 -6.48 13.44
N LEU A 364 -1.33 -7.19 12.59
CA LEU A 364 -2.51 -7.94 13.04
C LEU A 364 -2.16 -9.28 13.68
N ASN A 365 -1.22 -10.04 13.11
CA ASN A 365 -0.91 -11.39 13.56
C ASN A 365 -0.01 -11.38 14.80
N GLU A 366 0.98 -10.49 14.85
CA GLU A 366 1.99 -10.43 15.92
C GLU A 366 1.59 -9.51 17.08
N GLN A 367 0.39 -8.95 17.00
CA GLN A 367 -0.20 -8.10 18.05
C GLN A 367 0.72 -6.95 18.47
N THR A 368 1.30 -6.26 17.50
CA THR A 368 2.25 -5.19 17.79
C THR A 368 1.64 -4.09 18.67
N SER A 369 0.33 -3.83 18.56
CA SER A 369 -0.39 -2.87 19.40
C SER A 369 -0.40 -3.19 20.90
N SER A 370 -0.28 -4.46 21.29
CA SER A 370 -0.21 -4.88 22.70
C SER A 370 1.21 -5.28 23.13
N ASN A 371 2.17 -5.27 22.21
CA ASN A 371 3.55 -5.64 22.49
C ASN A 371 4.32 -4.44 23.08
N PRO A 372 4.91 -4.56 24.30
CA PRO A 372 5.64 -3.47 24.95
C PRO A 372 6.80 -2.89 24.14
N LEU A 373 7.32 -3.65 23.16
CA LEU A 373 8.34 -3.16 22.26
C LEU A 373 7.82 -2.01 21.39
N PHE A 374 6.54 -2.03 20.98
CA PHE A 374 5.95 -1.06 20.05
C PHE A 374 4.97 -0.09 20.71
N THR A 375 4.73 -0.21 22.03
CA THR A 375 3.86 0.73 22.74
C THR A 375 4.49 2.13 22.76
N ASN A 376 3.73 3.14 22.33
CA ASN A 376 4.18 4.52 22.37
C ASN A 376 4.31 5.00 23.82
N ASN A 377 5.53 5.25 24.27
CA ASN A 377 5.79 5.74 25.62
C ASN A 377 5.75 7.28 25.71
N TYR A 378 5.54 7.99 24.60
CA TYR A 378 5.63 9.44 24.56
C TYR A 378 4.61 10.12 23.66
N PHE A 379 3.94 11.16 24.17
CA PHE A 379 3.01 11.99 23.41
C PHE A 379 3.50 13.44 23.41
N PHE A 380 3.65 14.03 22.23
CA PHE A 380 4.02 15.43 22.08
C PHE A 380 2.91 16.34 22.58
N GLN A 381 3.28 17.41 23.31
CA GLN A 381 2.33 18.33 23.94
C GLN A 381 1.40 18.98 22.91
N ASN A 382 1.94 19.33 21.74
CA ASN A 382 1.19 19.98 20.65
C ASN A 382 0.66 18.99 19.59
N GLY A 383 0.61 17.68 19.90
CA GLY A 383 0.25 16.64 18.93
C GLY A 383 -1.05 16.90 18.17
N THR A 384 -2.14 17.27 18.87
CA THR A 384 -3.43 17.57 18.22
C THR A 384 -3.36 18.76 17.28
N ALA A 385 -2.63 19.81 17.65
CA ALA A 385 -2.46 20.99 16.80
C ALA A 385 -1.64 20.66 15.53
N ILE A 386 -0.60 19.83 15.68
CA ILE A 386 0.22 19.33 14.58
C ILE A 386 -0.62 18.50 13.60
N LEU A 387 -1.41 17.54 14.10
CA LEU A 387 -2.27 16.69 13.26
C LEU A 387 -3.31 17.52 12.51
N LYS A 388 -3.98 18.46 13.20
CA LYS A 388 -4.93 19.38 12.56
C LYS A 388 -4.26 20.17 11.44
N LYS A 389 -3.06 20.72 11.70
CA LYS A 389 -2.33 21.48 10.68
C LYS A 389 -1.93 20.62 9.48
N TRP A 390 -1.55 19.38 9.71
CA TRP A 390 -1.22 18.44 8.66
C TRP A 390 -2.44 18.18 7.75
N GLY A 391 -3.63 18.01 8.33
CA GLY A 391 -4.88 17.90 7.56
C GLY A 391 -5.15 19.12 6.68
N GLU A 392 -4.95 20.34 7.22
CA GLU A 392 -5.06 21.57 6.44
C GLU A 392 -4.07 21.62 5.27
N ILE A 393 -2.81 21.23 5.51
CA ILE A 393 -1.76 21.21 4.48
C ILE A 393 -2.12 20.23 3.37
N ASN A 394 -2.56 19.01 3.70
CA ASN A 394 -2.96 18.01 2.72
C ASN A 394 -4.17 18.50 1.89
N LYS A 395 -5.20 19.06 2.53
CA LYS A 395 -6.36 19.63 1.82
C LYS A 395 -5.94 20.74 0.85
N ASN A 396 -5.13 21.69 1.33
CA ASN A 396 -4.69 22.82 0.51
C ASN A 396 -3.85 22.37 -0.67
N HIS A 397 -2.90 21.45 -0.45
CA HIS A 397 -2.08 20.90 -1.53
C HIS A 397 -2.94 20.13 -2.54
N SER A 398 -3.93 19.35 -2.09
CA SER A 398 -4.90 18.71 -2.98
C SER A 398 -5.66 19.72 -3.84
N ASN A 399 -6.10 20.84 -3.26
CA ASN A 399 -6.79 21.91 -4.00
C ASN A 399 -5.87 22.60 -5.00
N GLU A 400 -4.61 22.87 -4.62
CA GLU A 400 -3.59 23.43 -5.51
C GLU A 400 -3.43 22.55 -6.77
N LEU A 401 -3.30 21.23 -6.60
CA LEU A 401 -3.17 20.29 -7.71
C LEU A 401 -4.43 20.21 -8.57
N LEU A 402 -5.63 20.18 -7.96
CA LEU A 402 -6.91 20.16 -8.70
C LEU A 402 -7.09 21.42 -9.55
N GLN A 403 -6.74 22.59 -9.00
CA GLN A 403 -6.82 23.87 -9.69
C GLN A 403 -5.84 23.95 -10.86
N GLN A 404 -4.62 23.41 -10.71
CA GLN A 404 -3.65 23.33 -11.81
C GLN A 404 -4.17 22.47 -12.97
N LEU A 405 -4.90 21.39 -12.67
CA LEU A 405 -5.44 20.48 -13.68
C LEU A 405 -6.71 20.99 -14.37
N SER A 406 -7.54 21.76 -13.67
CA SER A 406 -8.79 22.29 -14.22
C SER A 406 -9.16 23.66 -13.61
N PRO A 407 -8.49 24.75 -14.02
CA PRO A 407 -8.71 26.09 -13.46
C PRO A 407 -10.16 26.58 -13.58
N GLN A 408 -10.89 26.09 -14.58
CA GLN A 408 -12.25 26.53 -14.91
C GLN A 408 -13.36 25.70 -14.25
N LYS A 409 -13.07 24.50 -13.74
CA LYS A 409 -14.11 23.59 -13.18
C LYS A 409 -14.49 23.91 -11.74
N GLY A 410 -13.71 24.73 -11.02
CA GLY A 410 -13.99 25.04 -9.60
C GLY A 410 -14.01 23.81 -8.69
N ASN A 411 -13.45 22.68 -9.14
CA ASN A 411 -13.42 21.44 -8.36
C ASN A 411 -12.42 21.60 -7.23
N ASP A 412 -12.92 21.89 -6.03
CA ASP A 412 -12.14 21.74 -4.81
C ASP A 412 -12.44 20.38 -4.14
N SER A 413 -11.51 19.95 -3.30
CA SER A 413 -11.58 18.69 -2.55
C SER A 413 -12.83 18.57 -1.67
N GLN A 414 -13.40 19.68 -1.21
CA GLN A 414 -14.59 19.70 -0.37
C GLN A 414 -15.86 19.49 -1.20
N VAL A 415 -15.95 20.07 -2.39
CA VAL A 415 -17.01 19.82 -3.36
C VAL A 415 -17.05 18.35 -3.74
N LEU A 416 -15.88 17.76 -4.04
CA LEU A 416 -15.78 16.32 -4.34
C LEU A 416 -16.23 15.45 -3.16
N TYR A 417 -15.82 15.79 -1.94
CA TYR A 417 -16.30 15.11 -0.73
C TYR A 417 -17.82 15.18 -0.59
N ASN A 418 -18.41 16.36 -0.77
CA ASN A 418 -19.85 16.56 -0.65
C ASN A 418 -20.63 15.79 -1.72
N GLN A 419 -20.07 15.66 -2.94
CA GLN A 419 -20.68 14.90 -4.04
C GLN A 419 -20.64 13.38 -3.81
N VAL A 420 -19.54 12.86 -3.26
CA VAL A 420 -19.35 11.41 -3.14
C VAL A 420 -19.88 10.85 -1.82
N LEU A 421 -19.58 11.49 -0.69
CA LEU A 421 -19.95 11.02 0.65
C LEU A 421 -20.99 11.91 1.34
N GLY A 422 -20.92 13.22 1.15
CA GLY A 422 -21.95 14.16 1.61
C GLY A 422 -22.28 14.07 3.11
N GLU A 423 -23.55 14.35 3.45
CA GLU A 423 -24.06 14.36 4.83
C GLU A 423 -24.22 12.95 5.43
N HIS A 424 -24.30 11.91 4.58
CA HIS A 424 -24.50 10.52 4.98
C HIS A 424 -23.32 9.62 4.56
N PRO A 425 -22.11 9.85 5.10
CA PRO A 425 -20.89 9.23 4.60
C PRO A 425 -20.92 7.70 4.65
N THR A 426 -21.48 7.08 5.69
CA THR A 426 -21.54 5.62 5.81
C THR A 426 -22.48 4.97 4.79
N VAL A 427 -23.66 5.55 4.57
CA VAL A 427 -24.62 5.03 3.58
C VAL A 427 -24.04 5.18 2.17
N ASN A 428 -23.51 6.36 1.86
CA ASN A 428 -22.95 6.64 0.56
C ASN A 428 -21.71 5.79 0.28
N PHE A 429 -20.84 5.57 1.27
CA PHE A 429 -19.74 4.62 1.16
C PHE A 429 -20.22 3.21 0.81
N GLY A 430 -21.22 2.69 1.52
CA GLY A 430 -21.82 1.38 1.24
C GLY A 430 -22.39 1.27 -0.18
N LEU A 431 -23.08 2.31 -0.65
CA LEU A 431 -23.59 2.37 -2.02
C LEU A 431 -22.46 2.37 -3.06
N LYS A 432 -21.36 3.10 -2.82
CA LYS A 432 -20.20 3.12 -3.72
C LYS A 432 -19.48 1.79 -3.76
N LEU A 433 -19.32 1.11 -2.63
CA LEU A 433 -18.78 -0.26 -2.61
C LEU A 433 -19.66 -1.22 -3.40
N LEU A 434 -20.99 -1.15 -3.23
CA LEU A 434 -21.92 -1.98 -4.00
C LEU A 434 -21.78 -1.73 -5.51
N SER A 435 -21.68 -0.47 -5.94
CA SER A 435 -21.45 -0.12 -7.34
C SER A 435 -20.11 -0.64 -7.86
N TYR A 436 -19.05 -0.58 -7.06
CA TYR A 436 -17.75 -1.17 -7.43
C TYR A 436 -17.86 -2.69 -7.61
N PHE A 437 -18.57 -3.39 -6.73
CA PHE A 437 -18.78 -4.84 -6.90
C PHE A 437 -19.62 -5.17 -8.13
N GLN A 438 -20.51 -4.28 -8.57
CA GLN A 438 -21.32 -4.49 -9.77
C GLN A 438 -20.54 -4.28 -11.09
N ASP A 439 -19.61 -3.32 -11.11
CA ASP A 439 -18.80 -2.99 -12.29
C ASP A 439 -17.40 -2.50 -11.87
N SER A 440 -16.53 -3.43 -11.49
CA SER A 440 -15.22 -3.12 -10.91
C SER A 440 -14.26 -2.46 -11.89
N HIS A 441 -14.37 -2.72 -13.20
CA HIS A 441 -13.43 -2.22 -14.20
C HIS A 441 -13.74 -0.79 -14.65
N GLN A 442 -15.02 -0.41 -14.75
CA GLN A 442 -15.43 0.94 -15.18
C GLN A 442 -15.78 1.87 -14.01
N PHE A 443 -15.75 1.38 -12.78
CA PHE A 443 -16.07 2.18 -11.60
C PHE A 443 -15.28 3.50 -11.52
N ARG A 444 -16.00 4.60 -11.35
CA ARG A 444 -15.47 5.95 -11.11
C ARG A 444 -16.33 6.63 -10.04
N LEU A 445 -15.69 7.45 -9.22
CA LEU A 445 -16.32 8.14 -8.09
C LEU A 445 -16.68 9.59 -8.40
N THR A 446 -15.77 10.31 -9.07
CA THR A 446 -15.87 11.75 -9.30
C THR A 446 -16.25 12.11 -10.74
N LYS A 447 -16.19 11.12 -11.64
CA LYS A 447 -16.66 11.22 -13.03
C LYS A 447 -17.86 10.32 -13.28
N LYS A 448 -18.71 10.69 -14.24
CA LYS A 448 -19.68 9.75 -14.82
C LYS A 448 -18.90 8.64 -15.53
N ALA A 449 -19.33 7.39 -15.35
CA ALA A 449 -18.82 6.27 -16.14
C ALA A 449 -18.95 6.60 -17.64
N LYS A 450 -17.94 6.27 -18.46
CA LYS A 450 -18.06 6.40 -19.91
C LYS A 450 -19.18 5.44 -20.35
N GLU A 451 -20.26 5.95 -20.92
CA GLU A 451 -21.23 5.09 -21.62
C GLU A 451 -20.52 4.52 -22.85
N ASN A 452 -20.40 3.19 -22.97
CA ASN A 452 -20.72 2.52 -24.24
C ASN A 452 -20.80 1.00 -24.22
N THR A 453 -21.58 0.55 -25.22
CA THR A 453 -21.75 -0.78 -25.81
C THR A 453 -20.64 -1.82 -25.55
N LEU A 454 -21.06 -2.98 -25.06
CA LEU A 454 -20.32 -4.26 -24.92
C LEU A 454 -19.40 -4.40 -23.69
N ASN A 455 -19.97 -4.93 -22.59
CA ASN A 455 -19.64 -6.25 -22.06
C ASN A 455 -20.50 -6.56 -20.81
N ASN A 456 -21.31 -7.61 -20.91
CA ASN A 456 -22.09 -8.14 -19.78
C ASN A 456 -21.18 -9.06 -18.94
N TYR A 457 -20.48 -8.50 -17.96
CA TYR A 457 -19.97 -9.29 -16.83
C TYR A 457 -20.55 -8.70 -15.55
N SER A 458 -21.69 -9.26 -15.15
CA SER A 458 -22.34 -8.96 -13.87
C SER A 458 -21.81 -9.92 -12.80
N PHE A 459 -21.33 -9.36 -11.70
CA PHE A 459 -20.80 -10.07 -10.52
C PHE A 459 -21.72 -11.14 -9.92
N PHE A 460 -23.04 -11.05 -10.12
CA PHE A 460 -24.01 -12.00 -9.59
C PHE A 460 -24.39 -13.14 -10.55
N LEU A 461 -23.87 -13.12 -11.78
CA LEU A 461 -24.11 -14.16 -12.77
C LEU A 461 -22.78 -14.83 -13.09
N GLY A 462 -22.42 -15.81 -12.28
CA GLY A 462 -21.45 -16.82 -12.71
C GLY A 462 -21.92 -17.39 -14.05
N ASN A 463 -20.99 -17.53 -15.00
CA ASN A 463 -21.23 -18.12 -16.31
C ASN A 463 -21.98 -19.46 -16.15
N ALA A 464 -23.30 -19.42 -16.28
CA ALA A 464 -24.06 -20.59 -16.68
C ALA A 464 -23.75 -20.77 -18.16
N GLU A 465 -22.72 -21.56 -18.47
CA GLU A 465 -22.53 -22.09 -19.81
C GLU A 465 -23.87 -22.64 -20.29
N SER A 466 -24.39 -22.03 -21.34
CA SER A 466 -25.57 -22.50 -22.03
C SER A 466 -25.25 -23.88 -22.59
N ARG A 467 -25.77 -24.91 -21.94
CA ARG A 467 -25.89 -26.24 -22.54
C ARG A 467 -26.56 -26.08 -23.90
N ASN A 468 -25.88 -26.59 -24.91
CA ASN A 468 -26.32 -26.66 -26.31
C ASN A 468 -27.84 -26.89 -26.43
N PRO A 469 -28.55 -26.16 -27.31
CA PRO A 469 -29.95 -26.46 -27.57
C PRO A 469 -30.05 -27.83 -28.25
N VAL A 470 -30.71 -28.76 -27.56
CA VAL A 470 -31.16 -30.04 -28.10
C VAL A 470 -32.03 -29.74 -29.32
N LYS A 471 -31.68 -30.35 -30.47
CA LYS A 471 -32.45 -30.28 -31.72
C LYS A 471 -33.92 -30.64 -31.45
N PRO A 472 -34.90 -29.92 -32.02
CA PRO A 472 -36.29 -30.29 -31.91
C PRO A 472 -36.53 -31.64 -32.59
N VAL A 473 -37.07 -32.58 -31.83
CA VAL A 473 -37.57 -33.86 -32.33
C VAL A 473 -38.82 -33.57 -33.16
N ASN A 474 -38.75 -33.88 -34.46
CA ASN A 474 -39.91 -33.96 -35.34
C ASN A 474 -40.89 -35.00 -34.79
N LEU A 475 -42.08 -34.55 -34.38
CA LEU A 475 -43.23 -35.40 -34.16
C LEU A 475 -44.08 -35.37 -35.44
N ASP A 476 -43.72 -36.22 -36.40
CA ASP A 476 -44.63 -36.60 -37.47
C ASP A 476 -45.73 -37.49 -36.87
N THR A 477 -46.94 -36.94 -36.77
CA THR A 477 -48.17 -37.70 -36.54
C THR A 477 -48.55 -38.48 -37.80
N PRO A 478 -48.75 -39.81 -37.76
CA PRO A 478 -49.48 -40.51 -38.81
C PRO A 478 -50.99 -40.36 -38.57
N LYS A 479 -51.72 -39.93 -39.62
CA LYS A 479 -53.18 -40.04 -39.72
C LYS A 479 -53.61 -41.51 -39.81
N PRO A 480 -54.82 -41.86 -39.34
CA PRO A 480 -55.34 -43.22 -39.39
C PRO A 480 -55.83 -43.57 -40.81
N VAL A 481 -55.56 -44.79 -41.26
CA VAL A 481 -56.25 -45.41 -42.38
C VAL A 481 -57.21 -46.45 -41.83
N LEU A 482 -58.50 -46.22 -42.12
CA LEU A 482 -59.58 -47.19 -42.07
C LEU A 482 -59.39 -48.21 -43.21
N GLY A 483 -59.57 -49.50 -42.94
CA GLY A 483 -59.61 -50.56 -43.95
C GLY A 483 -58.95 -51.83 -43.46
#